data_AF-A0A3P8X474-F1
#
_entry.id   AF-A0A3P8X474-F1
#
_cell.length_a   1.000
_cell.length_b   1.000
_cell.length_c   1.000
_cell.angle_alpha   90.00
_cell.angle_beta   90.00
_cell.angle_gamma   90.00
#
_symmetry.space_group_name_H-M   'P 1'
#
loop_
_entity.id
_entity.type
_entity.pdbx_description
1 polymer ?
#
loop_
_entity_poly.entity_id
_entity_poly.type
_entity_poly.pdbx_seq_one_letter_code
_entity_poly.pdbx_strand_id
1 'polypeptide(L)'
;MRLVTFHLWLQHIRKLSSLDLQTGGSKTKQARQNMSTGELMLKAAVHFTVGRLCQKVGEEHHRPFSRQIIAALAETTFRQCDIFARDLEAFAR
;
A
#
# COMPACT_ATOMS: atom_id res chain seq x y z
N MET A 1 -22.38 -4.00 -0.58
CA MET A 1 -21.55 -3.52 0.54
C MET A 1 -20.03 -3.53 0.24
N ARG A 2 -19.58 -3.15 -0.97
CA ARG A 2 -18.13 -3.08 -1.32
C ARG A 2 -17.64 -1.72 -1.83
N LEU A 3 -18.54 -0.74 -1.94
CA LEU A 3 -18.23 0.63 -2.42
C LEU A 3 -17.85 1.58 -1.29
N VAL A 4 -18.38 1.37 -0.08
CA VAL A 4 -18.12 2.26 1.08
C VAL A 4 -16.69 2.09 1.59
N THR A 5 -16.14 0.87 1.57
CA THR A 5 -14.74 0.59 1.92
C THR A 5 -13.77 1.21 0.92
N PHE A 6 -14.07 1.17 -0.37
CA PHE A 6 -13.24 1.80 -1.40
C PHE A 6 -13.26 3.33 -1.28
N HIS A 7 -14.41 3.92 -0.94
CA HIS A 7 -14.52 5.36 -0.72
C HIS A 7 -13.79 5.82 0.56
N LEU A 8 -13.91 5.06 1.66
CA LEU A 8 -13.15 5.30 2.90
C LEU A 8 -11.64 5.11 2.68
N TRP A 9 -11.24 4.14 1.86
CA TRP A 9 -9.84 3.91 1.49
C TRP A 9 -9.29 5.03 0.60
N LEU A 10 -10.05 5.51 -0.40
CA LEU A 10 -9.71 6.71 -1.19
C LEU A 10 -9.63 7.98 -0.35
N GLN A 11 -10.54 8.16 0.62
CA GLN A 11 -10.47 9.28 1.57
C GLN A 11 -9.23 9.17 2.47
N HIS A 12 -8.87 7.95 2.90
CA HIS A 12 -7.69 7.72 3.72
C HIS A 12 -6.38 7.95 2.93
N ILE A 13 -6.30 7.54 1.67
CA ILE A 13 -5.16 7.85 0.77
C ILE A 13 -5.06 9.34 0.51
N ARG A 14 -6.17 10.03 0.24
CA ARG A 14 -6.17 11.50 0.08
C ARG A 14 -5.66 12.19 1.35
N LYS A 15 -6.04 11.68 2.52
CA LYS A 15 -5.57 12.19 3.81
C LYS A 15 -4.06 11.94 4.01
N LEU A 16 -3.56 10.77 3.60
CA LEU A 16 -2.13 10.43 3.66
C LEU A 16 -1.30 11.26 2.67
N SER A 17 -1.75 11.42 1.42
CA SER A 17 -1.05 12.23 0.41
C SER A 17 -1.04 13.73 0.73
N SER A 18 -2.02 14.23 1.48
CA SER A 18 -2.07 15.63 1.93
C SER A 18 -1.21 15.89 3.17
N LEU A 19 -0.81 14.83 3.91
CA LEU A 19 0.07 14.92 5.08
C LEU A 19 1.56 14.95 4.69
N ASP A 20 1.92 14.45 3.50
CA ASP A 20 3.32 14.46 3.02
C ASP A 20 3.80 15.81 2.49
N LEU A 21 2.92 16.80 2.29
CA LEU A 21 3.32 18.10 1.71
C LEU A 21 3.57 19.24 2.73
N GLN A 22 3.36 19.03 4.04
CA GLN A 22 3.48 20.13 5.01
C GLN A 22 4.19 19.83 6.34
N THR A 23 4.66 18.62 6.62
CA THR A 23 5.39 18.37 7.88
C THR A 23 6.82 17.92 7.65
N GLY A 24 7.72 18.90 7.58
CA GLY A 24 9.08 18.69 8.03
C GLY A 24 9.11 18.33 9.52
N GLY A 25 10.02 17.44 9.91
CA GLY A 25 10.49 17.32 11.29
C GLY A 25 9.77 16.29 12.18
N SER A 26 10.44 15.15 12.37
CA SER A 26 10.52 14.41 13.64
C SER A 26 9.46 13.36 14.04
N LYS A 27 8.19 13.41 13.62
CA LYS A 27 7.23 12.34 14.02
C LYS A 27 7.21 11.09 13.12
N THR A 28 7.71 11.17 11.89
CA THR A 28 7.73 10.04 10.94
C THR A 28 8.89 9.05 11.16
N LYS A 29 9.92 9.43 11.94
CA LYS A 29 11.05 8.54 12.25
C LYS A 29 10.74 7.52 13.35
N GLN A 30 9.88 7.85 14.31
CA GLN A 30 9.59 6.99 15.46
C GLN A 30 8.73 5.77 15.07
N ALA A 31 7.77 5.91 14.15
CA ALA A 31 6.92 4.80 13.69
C ALA A 31 7.68 3.79 12.79
N ARG A 32 8.80 4.18 12.19
CA ARG A 32 9.63 3.30 11.36
C ARG A 32 10.55 2.40 12.19
N GLN A 33 10.75 2.68 13.48
CA GLN A 33 11.71 1.96 14.34
C GLN A 33 11.16 0.70 15.03
N ASN A 34 9.86 0.41 14.92
CA ASN A 34 9.27 -0.79 15.55
C ASN A 34 8.89 -1.89 14.53
N MET A 35 9.27 -1.74 13.26
CA MET A 35 8.94 -2.69 12.21
C MET A 35 9.95 -3.84 12.19
N SER A 36 9.47 -5.07 12.35
CA SER A 36 10.34 -6.25 12.34
C SER A 36 11.06 -6.40 10.98
N THR A 37 12.27 -6.97 10.98
CA THR A 37 13.02 -7.24 9.74
C THR A 37 12.21 -8.08 8.75
N GLY A 38 11.42 -9.04 9.26
CA GLY A 38 10.52 -9.85 8.43
C GLY A 38 9.45 -9.02 7.71
N GLU A 39 8.83 -8.08 8.41
CA GLU A 39 7.82 -7.20 7.81
C GLU A 39 8.42 -6.28 6.73
N LEU A 40 9.62 -5.76 6.96
CA LEU A 40 10.33 -4.95 5.97
C LEU A 40 10.63 -5.75 4.69
N MET A 41 11.06 -7.00 4.83
CA MET A 41 11.35 -7.88 3.70
C MET A 41 10.08 -8.20 2.91
N LEU A 42 8.97 -8.49 3.59
CA LEU A 42 7.68 -8.74 2.93
C LEU A 42 7.17 -7.49 2.21
N LYS A 43 7.26 -6.31 2.83
CA LYS A 43 6.92 -5.03 2.17
C LYS A 43 7.77 -4.78 0.93
N ALA A 44 9.08 -5.08 0.97
CA ALA A 44 9.96 -4.95 -0.18
C ALA A 44 9.59 -5.91 -1.32
N ALA A 45 9.29 -7.18 -1.00
CA ALA A 45 8.86 -8.16 -1.98
C ALA A 45 7.52 -7.77 -2.66
N VAL A 46 6.56 -7.28 -1.87
CA VAL A 46 5.30 -6.75 -2.40
C VAL A 46 5.55 -5.54 -3.28
N HIS A 47 6.37 -4.58 -2.84
CA HIS A 47 6.69 -3.38 -3.61
C HIS A 47 7.37 -3.70 -4.95
N PHE A 48 8.32 -4.65 -4.95
CA PHE A 48 8.94 -5.14 -6.18
C PHE A 48 7.90 -5.73 -7.14
N THR A 49 7.02 -6.59 -6.63
CA THR A 49 6.00 -7.29 -7.44
C THR A 49 4.98 -6.31 -8.02
N VAL A 50 4.47 -5.39 -7.20
CA VAL A 50 3.56 -4.33 -7.66
C VAL A 50 4.22 -3.44 -8.71
N GLY A 51 5.50 -3.11 -8.54
CA GLY A 51 6.28 -2.38 -9.54
C GLY A 51 6.34 -3.09 -10.89
N ARG A 52 6.60 -4.40 -10.90
CA ARG A 52 6.62 -5.23 -12.13
C ARG A 52 5.25 -5.32 -12.80
N LEU A 53 4.19 -5.44 -12.02
CA LEU A 53 2.82 -5.43 -12.54
C LEU A 53 2.44 -4.07 -13.14
N CYS A 54 2.73 -2.97 -12.43
CA CYS A 54 2.49 -1.62 -12.92
C CYS A 54 3.30 -1.32 -14.18
N GLN A 55 4.54 -1.82 -14.28
CA GLN A 55 5.34 -1.71 -15.50
C GLN A 55 4.62 -2.40 -16.67
N LYS A 56 4.23 -3.67 -16.53
CA LYS A 56 3.55 -4.43 -17.58
C LYS A 56 2.26 -3.74 -18.04
N VAL A 57 1.43 -3.31 -17.08
CA VAL A 57 0.16 -2.60 -17.37
C VAL A 57 0.43 -1.23 -18.00
N GLY A 58 1.47 -0.53 -17.56
CA GLY A 58 1.84 0.77 -18.10
C GLY A 58 2.38 0.69 -19.53
N GLU A 59 3.09 -0.38 -19.88
CA GLU A 59 3.53 -0.70 -21.24
C GLU A 59 2.32 -1.00 -22.14
N GLU A 60 1.40 -1.87 -21.69
CA GLU A 60 0.16 -2.21 -22.43
C GLU A 60 -0.69 -0.97 -22.75
N HIS A 61 -0.84 -0.07 -21.79
CA HIS A 61 -1.66 1.15 -21.96
C HIS A 61 -0.87 2.39 -22.39
N HIS A 62 0.42 2.26 -22.68
CA HIS A 62 1.32 3.38 -23.04
C HIS A 62 1.25 4.54 -22.03
N ARG A 63 1.09 4.21 -20.74
CA ARG A 63 0.97 5.17 -19.63
C ARG A 63 1.80 4.71 -18.44
N PRO A 64 2.96 5.34 -18.18
CA PRO A 64 3.78 4.96 -17.05
C PRO A 64 3.13 5.36 -15.71
N PHE A 65 3.34 4.55 -14.69
CA PHE A 65 2.94 4.87 -13.32
C PHE A 65 4.07 5.63 -12.60
N SER A 66 3.70 6.63 -11.78
CA SER A 66 4.68 7.31 -10.94
C SER A 66 5.14 6.42 -9.79
N ARG A 67 6.34 6.70 -9.26
CA ARG A 67 6.90 5.95 -8.12
C ARG A 67 6.01 6.05 -6.88
N GLN A 68 5.37 7.20 -6.66
CA GLN A 68 4.45 7.44 -5.55
C GLN A 68 3.20 6.56 -5.67
N ILE A 69 2.65 6.41 -6.88
CA ILE A 69 1.49 5.54 -7.11
C ILE A 69 1.86 4.08 -6.90
N ILE A 70 3.02 3.63 -7.40
CA ILE A 70 3.51 2.27 -7.15
C ILE A 70 3.67 1.99 -5.65
N ALA A 71 4.26 2.93 -4.90
CA ALA A 71 4.41 2.80 -3.46
C ALA A 71 3.05 2.76 -2.73
N ALA A 72 2.09 3.60 -3.14
CA ALA A 72 0.73 3.59 -2.59
C ALA A 72 0.00 2.26 -2.87
N LEU A 73 0.14 1.71 -4.08
CA LEU A 73 -0.42 0.41 -4.43
C LEU A 73 0.23 -0.73 -3.63
N ALA A 74 1.56 -0.68 -3.43
CA ALA A 74 2.28 -1.66 -2.64
C ALA A 74 1.84 -1.67 -1.18
N GLU A 75 1.74 -0.49 -0.57
CA GLU A 75 1.26 -0.33 0.81
C GLU A 75 -0.18 -0.86 0.96
N THR A 76 -1.01 -0.60 -0.04
CA THR A 76 -2.40 -1.05 -0.05
C THR A 76 -2.52 -2.55 -0.15
N THR A 77 -1.78 -3.13 -1.09
CA THR A 77 -1.74 -4.58 -1.29
C THR A 77 -1.27 -5.26 -0.01
N PHE A 78 -0.24 -4.70 0.64
CA PHE A 78 0.27 -5.22 1.91
C PHE A 78 -0.79 -5.20 3.04
N ARG A 79 -1.52 -4.09 3.19
CA ARG A 79 -2.62 -4.01 4.18
C ARG A 79 -3.77 -4.95 3.87
N GLN A 80 -4.10 -5.15 2.60
CA GLN A 80 -5.19 -6.02 2.17
C GLN A 80 -4.91 -7.50 2.50
N CYS A 81 -3.63 -7.90 2.62
CA CYS A 81 -3.26 -9.26 3.02
C CYS A 81 -3.81 -9.65 4.41
N ASP A 82 -3.87 -8.73 5.38
CA ASP A 82 -4.43 -9.02 6.72
C ASP A 82 -5.93 -9.28 6.64
N ILE A 83 -6.65 -8.52 5.83
CA ILE A 83 -8.08 -8.72 5.60
C ILE A 83 -8.31 -10.08 4.93
N PHE A 84 -7.56 -10.39 3.87
CA PHE A 84 -7.68 -11.68 3.19
C PHE A 84 -7.31 -12.86 4.09
N ALA A 85 -6.28 -12.73 4.92
CA ALA A 85 -5.89 -13.79 5.86
C ALA A 85 -7.03 -14.10 6.84
N ARG A 86 -7.65 -13.06 7.43
CA ARG A 86 -8.78 -13.22 8.35
C ARG A 86 -10.02 -13.80 7.67
N ASP A 87 -10.34 -13.32 6.47
CA ASP A 87 -11.47 -13.83 5.70
C ASP A 87 -11.26 -15.30 5.35
N LEU A 88 -10.05 -15.69 4.90
CA LEU A 88 -9.71 -17.08 4.58
C LEU A 88 -9.72 -17.99 5.82
N GLU A 89 -9.26 -17.50 6.97
CA GLU A 89 -9.38 -18.24 8.24
C GLU A 89 -10.85 -18.47 8.60
N ALA A 90 -11.69 -17.44 8.48
CA ALA A 90 -13.12 -17.55 8.76
C ALA A 90 -13.85 -18.47 7.78
N PHE A 91 -13.42 -18.55 6.52
CA PHE A 91 -13.98 -19.51 5.56
C PHE A 91 -13.54 -20.96 5.83
N ALA A 92 -12.41 -21.16 6.50
CA ALA A 92 -11.88 -22.48 6.81
C ALA A 92 -12.40 -23.06 8.15
N ARG A 93 -12.98 -22.22 9.01
CA ARG A 93 -13.62 -22.60 10.29
C ARG A 93 -15.08 -22.95 10.08
#